data_AF-A0A7W1V526-F1
#
_entry.id   AF-A0A7W1V526-F1
#
_cell.length_a   1.000
_cell.length_b   1.000
_cell.length_c   1.000
_cell.angle_alpha   90.00
_cell.angle_beta   90.00
_cell.angle_gamma   90.00
#
_symmetry.space_group_name_H-M   'P 1'
#
loop_
_entity.id
_entity.type
_entity.pdbx_description
1 polymer ?
#
loop_
_entity_poly.entity_id
_entity_poly.type
_entity_poly.pdbx_seq_one_letter_code
_entity_poly.pdbx_strand_id
1 'polypeptide(L)'
;MTAELGSPAVVLGGGVMGSDAYVAFLGEQYLASYLSAGGGSVKLVVAGDAGVADRFERSLRAVADQQRCLTVHLSAETTRAHMIDQVFFAVARQVDWDRIAAAVVSIAYDDIAVPATPGRLTVAEVAADHDLDARELYRSVRRQLEHTLLLDTSLPRELRRALLRLAQAQLGSGDVHPDEARVVRDWLTGEPVGLRDLRAVMIYARIGRHNARSMLTSVGRLLLRAGHRGLVLHIDLARLAEARRPPVPERTGTYYTKANVLDAYELLRQLIDATDDLVGMLVVAVVPPDLVSDERRGLLSYAALHLRVADEVRDRRRANPFASLVRLEVRLEAVR
;
A
#
# COMPACT_ATOMS: atom_id res chain seq x y z
N MET A 1 -20.42 -52.94 -7.66
CA MET A 1 -19.13 -52.36 -8.12
C MET A 1 -19.36 -50.89 -8.43
N THR A 2 -19.40 -50.08 -7.38
CA THR A 2 -19.47 -48.61 -7.48
C THR A 2 -18.04 -48.10 -7.52
N ALA A 3 -17.60 -47.66 -8.69
CA ALA A 3 -16.33 -46.97 -8.84
C ALA A 3 -16.44 -45.61 -8.15
N GLU A 4 -15.75 -45.45 -7.02
CA GLU A 4 -15.45 -44.14 -6.45
C GLU A 4 -14.54 -43.41 -7.44
N LEU A 5 -15.13 -42.52 -8.23
CA LEU A 5 -14.39 -41.49 -8.95
C LEU A 5 -13.85 -40.52 -7.90
N GLY A 6 -12.64 -40.78 -7.44
CA GLY A 6 -11.87 -39.83 -6.66
C GLY A 6 -11.86 -38.49 -7.38
N SER A 7 -12.29 -37.44 -6.69
CA SER A 7 -12.25 -36.07 -7.20
C SER A 7 -10.86 -35.78 -7.77
N PRO A 8 -10.73 -35.27 -9.02
CA PRO A 8 -9.42 -35.02 -9.58
C PRO A 8 -8.73 -33.99 -8.68
N ALA A 9 -7.62 -34.39 -8.05
CA ALA A 9 -6.79 -33.49 -7.26
C ALA A 9 -6.53 -32.25 -8.12
N VAL A 10 -6.96 -31.08 -7.64
CA VAL A 10 -6.69 -29.79 -8.29
C VAL A 10 -5.18 -29.63 -8.26
N VAL A 11 -4.53 -30.02 -9.36
CA VAL A 11 -3.08 -29.91 -9.47
C VAL A 11 -2.79 -28.41 -9.43
N LEU A 12 -2.22 -27.90 -8.34
CA LEU A 12 -1.81 -26.50 -8.18
C LEU A 12 -0.48 -26.21 -8.92
N GLY A 13 -0.26 -26.88 -10.05
CA GLY A 13 0.96 -26.84 -10.83
C GLY A 13 1.10 -25.59 -11.70
N GLY A 14 2.32 -25.06 -11.72
CA GLY A 14 2.88 -23.98 -12.53
C GLY A 14 4.41 -24.02 -12.35
N GLY A 15 5.20 -23.53 -13.31
CA GLY A 15 6.66 -23.58 -13.19
C GLY A 15 7.20 -22.85 -11.96
N VAL A 16 8.33 -23.30 -11.44
CA VAL A 16 9.04 -22.66 -10.31
C VAL A 16 9.91 -21.53 -10.83
N MET A 17 9.94 -20.41 -10.12
CA MET A 17 10.81 -19.28 -10.41
C MET A 17 11.81 -19.07 -9.26
N GLY A 18 13.03 -18.65 -9.59
CA GLY A 18 14.00 -18.20 -8.58
C GLY A 18 13.62 -16.82 -8.07
N SER A 19 13.84 -16.56 -6.78
CA SER A 19 13.46 -15.28 -6.14
C SER A 19 14.06 -14.07 -6.87
N ASP A 20 15.37 -14.09 -7.13
CA ASP A 20 16.07 -12.97 -7.79
C ASP A 20 15.60 -12.76 -9.24
N ALA A 21 15.28 -13.84 -9.96
CA ALA A 21 14.76 -13.74 -11.31
C ALA A 21 13.40 -13.05 -11.35
N TYR A 22 12.54 -13.33 -10.36
CA TYR A 22 11.24 -12.67 -10.26
C TYR A 22 11.37 -11.20 -9.84
N VAL A 23 12.28 -10.88 -8.92
CA VAL A 23 12.56 -9.50 -8.54
C VAL A 23 13.09 -8.69 -9.73
N ALA A 24 14.00 -9.24 -10.52
CA ALA A 24 14.49 -8.60 -11.75
C ALA A 24 13.33 -8.31 -12.72
N PHE A 25 12.46 -9.30 -12.94
CA PHE A 25 11.24 -9.13 -13.73
C PHE A 25 10.32 -8.02 -13.21
N LEU A 26 10.05 -7.98 -11.89
CA LEU A 26 9.25 -6.92 -11.28
C LEU A 26 9.90 -5.55 -11.49
N GLY A 27 11.22 -5.46 -11.32
CA GLY A 27 12.00 -4.27 -11.59
C GLY A 27 11.80 -3.74 -13.01
N GLU A 28 11.96 -4.61 -14.01
CA GLU A 28 11.87 -4.25 -15.42
C GLU A 28 10.44 -3.95 -15.87
N GLN A 29 9.47 -4.79 -15.50
CA GLN A 29 8.12 -4.73 -16.07
C GLN A 29 7.17 -3.86 -15.26
N TYR A 30 7.36 -3.74 -13.94
CA TYR A 30 6.48 -2.96 -13.07
C TYR A 30 7.13 -1.66 -12.60
N LEU A 31 8.31 -1.75 -11.97
CA LEU A 31 8.91 -0.61 -11.27
C LEU A 31 9.57 0.41 -12.21
N ALA A 32 10.10 -0.05 -13.35
CA ALA A 32 10.82 0.81 -14.28
C ALA A 32 9.94 1.83 -15.00
N SER A 33 8.66 1.54 -15.25
CA SER A 33 7.75 2.47 -15.94
C SER A 33 6.26 2.31 -15.61
N TYR A 34 5.76 1.08 -15.48
CA TYR A 34 4.32 0.80 -15.38
C TYR A 34 3.66 1.50 -14.18
N LEU A 35 4.26 1.44 -12.99
CA LEU A 35 3.72 2.14 -11.82
C LEU A 35 3.72 3.66 -12.01
N SER A 36 4.83 4.23 -12.52
CA SER A 36 4.92 5.69 -12.75
C SER A 36 3.98 6.18 -13.84
N ALA A 37 3.54 5.30 -14.74
CA ALA A 37 2.51 5.58 -15.75
C ALA A 37 1.06 5.46 -15.19
N GLY A 38 0.92 5.20 -13.88
CA GLY A 38 -0.37 5.07 -13.21
C GLY A 38 -0.90 3.64 -13.11
N GLY A 39 -0.12 2.63 -13.53
CA GLY A 39 -0.47 1.22 -13.43
C GLY A 39 -0.58 0.75 -11.97
N GLY A 40 -1.51 -0.17 -11.73
CA GLY A 40 -1.68 -0.89 -10.48
C GLY A 40 -1.55 -2.40 -10.70
N SER A 41 -1.09 -3.15 -9.70
CA SER A 41 -1.10 -4.62 -9.75
C SER A 41 -1.08 -5.25 -8.37
N VAL A 42 -1.65 -6.45 -8.26
CA VAL A 42 -1.61 -7.28 -7.07
C VAL A 42 -1.02 -8.64 -7.43
N LYS A 43 -0.04 -9.10 -6.65
CA LYS A 43 0.64 -10.39 -6.81
C LYS A 43 0.55 -11.18 -5.51
N LEU A 44 0.14 -12.44 -5.62
CA LEU A 44 0.24 -13.43 -4.55
C LEU A 44 1.49 -14.28 -4.81
N VAL A 45 2.45 -14.18 -3.91
CA VAL A 45 3.74 -14.87 -4.00
C VAL A 45 3.77 -16.00 -2.99
N VAL A 46 4.03 -17.21 -3.45
CA VAL A 46 4.28 -18.36 -2.59
C VAL A 46 5.78 -18.51 -2.40
N ALA A 47 6.28 -18.22 -1.20
CA ALA A 47 7.67 -18.47 -0.86
C ALA A 47 7.83 -19.91 -0.38
N GLY A 48 8.86 -20.62 -0.87
CA GLY A 48 9.08 -22.02 -0.47
C GLY A 48 9.39 -22.23 1.01
N ASP A 49 10.07 -21.26 1.61
CA ASP A 49 10.35 -21.21 3.04
C ASP A 49 10.57 -19.76 3.50
N ALA A 50 10.78 -19.55 4.80
CA ALA A 50 11.04 -18.23 5.37
C ALA A 50 12.32 -17.57 4.81
N GLY A 51 13.36 -18.35 4.53
CA GLY A 51 14.60 -17.83 3.96
C GLY A 51 14.41 -17.32 2.52
N VAL A 52 13.55 -17.96 1.72
CA VAL A 52 13.14 -17.48 0.39
C VAL A 52 12.36 -16.17 0.52
N ALA A 53 11.41 -16.09 1.46
CA ALA A 53 10.63 -14.88 1.73
C ALA A 53 11.53 -13.70 2.12
N ASP A 54 12.47 -13.90 3.05
CA ASP A 54 13.41 -12.86 3.52
C ASP A 54 14.35 -12.39 2.41
N ARG A 55 14.81 -13.31 1.55
CA ARG A 55 15.63 -12.94 0.37
C ARG A 55 14.80 -12.14 -0.63
N PHE A 56 13.57 -12.59 -0.92
CA PHE A 56 12.66 -11.92 -1.83
C PHE A 56 12.36 -10.49 -1.37
N GLU A 57 12.00 -10.29 -0.10
CA GLU A 57 11.72 -8.97 0.45
C GLU A 57 12.92 -8.03 0.32
N ARG A 58 14.12 -8.49 0.74
CA ARG A 58 15.34 -7.67 0.69
C ARG A 58 15.70 -7.28 -0.75
N SER A 59 15.67 -8.24 -1.67
CA SER A 59 15.95 -7.99 -3.10
C SER A 59 14.90 -7.05 -3.72
N LEU A 60 13.60 -7.23 -3.40
CA LEU A 60 12.52 -6.37 -3.89
C LEU A 60 12.68 -4.93 -3.38
N ARG A 61 12.98 -4.74 -2.09
CA ARG A 61 13.26 -3.42 -1.51
C ARG A 61 14.43 -2.74 -2.23
N ALA A 62 15.54 -3.47 -2.42
CA ALA A 62 16.72 -2.93 -3.08
C ALA A 62 16.43 -2.45 -4.52
N VAL A 63 15.66 -3.23 -5.30
CA VAL A 63 15.28 -2.84 -6.67
C VAL A 63 14.26 -1.69 -6.68
N ALA A 64 13.31 -1.67 -5.75
CA ALA A 64 12.36 -0.57 -5.62
C ALA A 64 13.05 0.76 -5.26
N ASP A 65 14.04 0.73 -4.34
CA ASP A 65 14.82 1.91 -3.96
C ASP A 65 15.61 2.46 -5.14
N GLN A 66 16.26 1.59 -5.94
CA GLN A 66 16.94 1.98 -7.17
C GLN A 66 16.00 2.65 -8.19
N GLN A 67 14.74 2.19 -8.25
CA GLN A 67 13.70 2.75 -9.10
C GLN A 67 12.95 3.93 -8.46
N ARG A 68 13.36 4.42 -7.27
CA ARG A 68 12.70 5.52 -6.53
C ARG A 68 11.22 5.23 -6.22
N CYS A 69 10.87 3.97 -6.06
CA CYS A 69 9.58 3.54 -5.53
C CYS A 69 9.67 3.46 -4.01
N LEU A 70 8.66 3.95 -3.29
CA LEU A 70 8.58 3.74 -1.84
C LEU A 70 8.23 2.28 -1.58
N THR A 71 9.00 1.59 -0.74
CA THR A 71 8.65 0.24 -0.27
C THR A 71 8.10 0.31 1.14
N VAL A 72 6.91 -0.25 1.34
CA VAL A 72 6.26 -0.40 2.64
C VAL A 72 6.17 -1.89 2.94
N HIS A 73 6.67 -2.29 4.10
CA HIS A 73 6.55 -3.67 4.57
C HIS A 73 5.49 -3.76 5.68
N LEU A 74 4.65 -4.79 5.58
CA LEU A 74 3.68 -5.18 6.59
C LEU A 74 3.89 -6.66 6.90
N SER A 75 3.96 -7.01 8.19
CA SER A 75 3.88 -8.40 8.65
C SER A 75 2.55 -8.65 9.35
N ALA A 76 1.89 -9.74 8.99
CA ALA A 76 0.69 -10.22 9.66
C ALA A 76 0.96 -10.61 11.12
N GLU A 77 2.22 -10.81 11.52
CA GLU A 77 2.59 -11.04 12.91
C GLU A 77 2.27 -9.83 13.80
N THR A 78 2.62 -8.63 13.35
CA THR A 78 2.50 -7.38 14.13
C THR A 78 1.32 -6.52 13.73
N THR A 79 0.80 -6.71 12.52
CA THR A 79 -0.35 -5.96 12.00
C THR A 79 -1.51 -6.90 11.78
N ARG A 80 -2.72 -6.50 12.20
CA ARG A 80 -3.96 -7.23 11.88
C ARG A 80 -4.28 -7.10 10.39
N ALA A 81 -3.62 -7.90 9.56
CA ALA A 81 -3.65 -7.83 8.10
C ALA A 81 -5.05 -8.11 7.49
N HIS A 82 -5.98 -8.64 8.29
CA HIS A 82 -7.38 -8.84 7.91
C HIS A 82 -8.26 -7.58 8.07
N MET A 83 -7.72 -6.51 8.68
CA MET A 83 -8.42 -5.25 8.91
C MET A 83 -7.84 -4.15 8.02
N ILE A 84 -8.64 -3.66 7.07
CA ILE A 84 -8.18 -2.68 6.06
C ILE A 84 -7.69 -1.36 6.66
N ASP A 85 -8.27 -0.90 7.77
CA ASP A 85 -7.79 0.27 8.50
C ASP A 85 -6.42 0.04 9.12
N GLN A 86 -6.16 -1.15 9.65
CA GLN A 86 -4.85 -1.50 10.21
C GLN A 86 -3.78 -1.60 9.13
N VAL A 87 -4.13 -2.14 7.96
CA VAL A 87 -3.26 -2.12 6.77
C VAL A 87 -2.96 -0.69 6.35
N PHE A 88 -3.98 0.15 6.21
CA PHE A 88 -3.79 1.57 5.87
C PHE A 88 -2.88 2.28 6.88
N PHE A 89 -3.12 2.14 8.18
CA PHE A 89 -2.30 2.80 9.19
C PHE A 89 -0.84 2.31 9.17
N ALA A 90 -0.61 1.02 8.94
CA ALA A 90 0.74 0.48 8.77
C ALA A 90 1.47 1.07 7.56
N VAL A 91 0.74 1.32 6.46
CA VAL A 91 1.28 2.06 5.30
C VAL A 91 1.52 3.53 5.67
N ALA A 92 0.52 4.20 6.23
CA ALA A 92 0.57 5.62 6.55
C ALA A 92 1.72 5.99 7.51
N ARG A 93 2.06 5.11 8.46
CA ARG A 93 3.22 5.30 9.36
C ARG A 93 4.58 5.25 8.67
N GLN A 94 4.66 4.67 7.47
CA GLN A 94 5.88 4.57 6.66
C GLN A 94 5.93 5.60 5.54
N VAL A 95 4.93 6.47 5.43
CA VAL A 95 4.85 7.55 4.44
C VAL A 95 5.32 8.86 5.05
N ASP A 96 6.21 9.56 4.35
CA ASP A 96 6.61 10.93 4.69
C ASP A 96 5.55 11.92 4.18
N TRP A 97 4.54 12.17 5.01
CA TRP A 97 3.44 13.07 4.70
C TRP A 97 3.88 14.53 4.56
N ASP A 98 4.93 14.94 5.28
CA ASP A 98 5.45 16.30 5.20
C ASP A 98 6.15 16.52 3.86
N ARG A 99 6.89 15.52 3.36
CA ARG A 99 7.43 15.54 1.98
C ARG A 99 6.35 15.59 0.91
N ILE A 100 5.26 14.84 1.08
CA ILE A 100 4.10 14.91 0.16
C ILE A 100 3.51 16.33 0.18
N ALA A 101 3.31 16.90 1.36
CA ALA A 101 2.78 18.26 1.51
C ALA A 101 3.72 19.32 0.89
N ALA A 102 5.03 19.19 1.11
CA ALA A 102 6.05 20.05 0.53
C ALA A 102 6.05 20.01 -1.02
N ALA A 103 5.90 18.83 -1.60
CA ALA A 103 5.77 18.69 -3.05
C ALA A 103 4.49 19.35 -3.59
N VAL A 104 3.36 19.17 -2.90
CA VAL A 104 2.09 19.83 -3.27
C VAL A 104 2.23 21.36 -3.23
N VAL A 105 2.94 21.91 -2.24
CA VAL A 105 3.21 23.34 -2.13
C VAL A 105 4.14 23.83 -3.24
N SER A 106 5.18 23.06 -3.56
CA SER A 106 6.09 23.38 -4.67
C SER A 106 5.32 23.47 -6.00
N ILE A 107 4.44 22.49 -6.29
CA ILE A 107 3.57 22.50 -7.48
C ILE A 107 2.63 23.72 -7.46
N ALA A 108 2.05 24.07 -6.31
CA ALA A 108 1.18 25.23 -6.22
C ALA A 108 1.90 26.56 -6.50
N TYR A 109 3.18 26.67 -6.13
CA TYR A 109 4.03 27.80 -6.49
C TYR A 109 4.38 27.82 -7.98
N ASP A 110 4.69 26.66 -8.56
CA ASP A 110 4.94 26.53 -10.00
C ASP A 110 3.71 26.93 -10.83
N ASP A 111 2.51 26.50 -10.42
CA ASP A 111 1.24 26.78 -11.10
C ASP A 111 0.89 28.28 -11.13
N ILE A 112 1.37 29.05 -10.16
CA ILE A 112 1.21 30.52 -10.13
C ILE A 112 2.42 31.25 -10.72
N ALA A 113 3.33 30.52 -11.37
CA ALA A 113 4.57 31.03 -12.00
C ALA A 113 5.55 31.72 -11.02
N VAL A 114 5.58 31.27 -9.76
CA VAL A 114 6.52 31.76 -8.73
C VAL A 114 7.24 30.55 -8.11
N PRO A 115 8.09 29.83 -8.87
CA PRO A 115 8.69 28.58 -8.43
C PRO A 115 9.53 28.79 -7.17
N ALA A 116 9.34 27.91 -6.18
CA ALA A 116 10.08 27.97 -4.93
C ALA A 116 11.45 27.29 -5.07
N THR A 117 12.48 27.85 -4.43
CA THR A 117 13.77 27.18 -4.31
C THR A 117 13.61 25.89 -3.48
N PRO A 118 14.18 24.74 -3.88
CA PRO A 118 14.07 23.50 -3.11
C PRO A 118 14.46 23.68 -1.64
N GLY A 119 13.57 23.28 -0.73
CA GLY A 119 13.76 23.42 0.72
C GLY A 119 13.40 24.80 1.31
N ARG A 120 13.01 25.78 0.48
CA ARG A 120 12.60 27.13 0.89
C ARG A 120 11.15 27.39 0.47
N LEU A 121 10.21 26.78 1.19
CA LEU A 121 8.78 26.75 0.82
C LEU A 121 7.93 27.77 1.59
N THR A 122 8.49 28.43 2.60
CA THR A 122 7.72 29.41 3.34
C THR A 122 7.41 30.62 2.47
N VAL A 123 6.25 31.23 2.66
CA VAL A 123 5.83 32.39 1.86
C VAL A 123 6.83 33.54 2.00
N ALA A 124 7.40 33.73 3.19
CA ALA A 124 8.38 34.78 3.43
C ALA A 124 9.66 34.58 2.60
N GLU A 125 10.15 33.33 2.51
CA GLU A 125 11.32 33.00 1.69
C GLU A 125 11.04 33.19 0.20
N VAL A 126 9.94 32.62 -0.31
CA VAL A 126 9.60 32.71 -1.73
C VAL A 126 9.30 34.15 -2.13
N ALA A 127 8.62 34.92 -1.28
CA ALA A 127 8.37 36.34 -1.53
C ALA A 127 9.68 37.14 -1.61
N ALA A 128 10.65 36.85 -0.74
CA ALA A 128 11.96 37.51 -0.78
C ALA A 128 12.77 37.12 -2.03
N ASP A 129 12.74 35.84 -2.41
CA ASP A 129 13.46 35.33 -3.59
C ASP A 129 12.91 35.94 -4.91
N HIS A 130 11.63 36.34 -4.95
CA HIS A 130 10.94 36.90 -6.13
C HIS A 130 10.59 38.40 -6.05
N ASP A 131 11.01 39.10 -4.98
CA ASP A 131 10.67 40.52 -4.71
C ASP A 131 9.16 40.82 -4.74
N LEU A 132 8.37 39.99 -4.05
CA LEU A 132 6.91 40.08 -3.98
C LEU A 132 6.41 40.48 -2.59
N ASP A 133 5.18 41.02 -2.51
CA ASP A 133 4.49 41.17 -1.23
C ASP A 133 4.05 39.79 -0.69
N ALA A 134 4.50 39.47 0.52
CA ALA A 134 4.22 38.18 1.16
C ALA A 134 2.72 37.92 1.41
N ARG A 135 1.90 38.96 1.64
CA ARG A 135 0.46 38.78 1.89
C ARG A 135 -0.26 38.45 0.59
N GLU A 136 0.07 39.13 -0.50
CA GLU A 136 -0.48 38.81 -1.83
C GLU A 136 -0.04 37.43 -2.32
N LEU A 137 1.23 37.06 -2.09
CA LEU A 137 1.73 35.73 -2.41
C LEU A 137 0.99 34.66 -1.61
N TYR A 138 0.84 34.83 -0.29
CA TYR A 138 0.09 33.90 0.57
C TYR A 138 -1.35 33.69 0.05
N ARG A 139 -2.07 34.76 -0.29
CA ARG A 139 -3.44 34.65 -0.82
C ARG A 139 -3.47 33.90 -2.15
N SER A 140 -2.46 34.06 -3.00
CA SER A 140 -2.40 33.42 -4.31
C SER A 140 -2.08 31.93 -4.19
N VAL A 141 -1.01 31.56 -3.49
CA VAL A 141 -0.65 30.15 -3.29
C VAL A 141 -1.70 29.40 -2.48
N ARG A 142 -2.32 30.03 -1.48
CA ARG A 142 -3.42 29.42 -0.72
C ARG A 142 -4.63 29.11 -1.61
N ARG A 143 -5.04 30.05 -2.47
CA ARG A 143 -6.14 29.82 -3.41
C ARG A 143 -5.82 28.68 -4.37
N GLN A 144 -4.57 28.60 -4.84
CA GLN A 144 -4.13 27.50 -5.70
C GLN A 144 -4.18 26.15 -4.98
N LEU A 145 -3.69 26.07 -3.73
CA LEU A 145 -3.79 24.86 -2.91
C LEU A 145 -5.25 24.43 -2.69
N GLU A 146 -6.12 25.37 -2.35
CA GLU A 146 -7.56 25.10 -2.17
C GLU A 146 -8.18 24.57 -3.47
N HIS A 147 -7.89 25.19 -4.62
CA HIS A 147 -8.37 24.73 -5.93
C HIS A 147 -7.87 23.32 -6.25
N THR A 148 -6.56 23.08 -6.19
CA THR A 148 -5.94 21.82 -6.58
C THR A 148 -6.34 20.66 -5.66
N LEU A 149 -6.41 20.88 -4.35
CA LEU A 149 -6.73 19.80 -3.40
C LEU A 149 -8.24 19.62 -3.23
N LEU A 150 -9.02 20.69 -3.06
CA LEU A 150 -10.44 20.53 -2.71
C LEU A 150 -11.31 20.16 -3.91
N LEU A 151 -10.87 20.40 -5.15
CA LEU A 151 -11.61 19.97 -6.35
C LEU A 151 -11.20 18.59 -6.87
N ASP A 152 -10.15 17.99 -6.30
CA ASP A 152 -9.68 16.68 -6.74
C ASP A 152 -10.61 15.54 -6.31
N THR A 153 -11.48 15.11 -7.22
CA THR A 153 -12.43 14.01 -6.96
C THR A 153 -11.76 12.64 -6.87
N SER A 154 -10.48 12.52 -7.22
CA SER A 154 -9.74 11.25 -7.08
C SER A 154 -9.27 10.96 -5.67
N LEU A 155 -9.40 11.92 -4.75
CA LEU A 155 -9.03 11.76 -3.34
C LEU A 155 -10.27 11.81 -2.41
N PRO A 156 -10.32 10.97 -1.36
CA PRO A 156 -11.31 11.07 -0.30
C PRO A 156 -11.37 12.49 0.27
N ARG A 157 -12.57 12.98 0.55
CA ARG A 157 -12.80 14.37 0.99
C ARG A 157 -11.99 14.73 2.23
N GLU A 158 -11.89 13.81 3.18
CA GLU A 158 -11.21 14.00 4.45
C GLU A 158 -9.69 13.98 4.24
N LEU A 159 -9.19 13.19 3.28
CA LEU A 159 -7.77 13.19 2.88
C LEU A 159 -7.38 14.50 2.21
N ARG A 160 -8.23 15.05 1.33
CA ARG A 160 -8.01 16.36 0.71
C ARG A 160 -7.83 17.46 1.76
N ARG A 161 -8.68 17.45 2.79
CA ARG A 161 -8.61 18.41 3.90
C ARG A 161 -7.36 18.21 4.74
N ALA A 162 -7.02 16.97 5.06
CA ALA A 162 -5.78 16.64 5.76
C ALA A 162 -4.55 17.17 5.00
N LEU A 163 -4.45 16.87 3.70
CA LEU A 163 -3.35 17.35 2.85
C LEU A 163 -3.32 18.87 2.74
N LEU A 164 -4.47 19.53 2.65
CA LEU A 164 -4.53 20.99 2.63
C LEU A 164 -3.97 21.59 3.92
N ARG A 165 -4.28 21.00 5.07
CA ARG A 165 -3.74 21.44 6.36
C ARG A 165 -2.24 21.23 6.47
N LEU A 166 -1.74 20.07 6.02
CA LEU A 166 -0.29 19.83 5.98
C LEU A 166 0.41 20.80 5.02
N ALA A 167 -0.15 21.05 3.84
CA ALA A 167 0.40 22.00 2.87
C ALA A 167 0.41 23.44 3.42
N GLN A 168 -0.65 23.87 4.07
CA GLN A 168 -0.71 25.19 4.70
C GLN A 168 0.35 25.35 5.81
N ALA A 169 0.65 24.28 6.57
CA ALA A 169 1.70 24.32 7.58
C ALA A 169 3.10 24.58 6.96
N GLN A 170 3.37 24.08 5.74
CA GLN A 170 4.63 24.32 5.02
C GLN A 170 4.80 25.78 4.58
N LEU A 171 3.70 26.52 4.39
CA LEU A 171 3.76 27.93 3.99
C LEU A 171 4.36 28.83 5.07
N GLY A 172 4.42 28.39 6.33
CA GLY A 172 4.98 29.17 7.45
C GLY A 172 4.30 30.53 7.65
N SER A 173 3.03 30.66 7.23
CA SER A 173 2.27 31.91 7.22
C SER A 173 0.77 31.63 7.36
N GLY A 174 0.02 32.62 7.86
CA GLY A 174 -1.41 32.51 8.10
C GLY A 174 -1.78 31.94 9.48
N ASP A 175 -3.06 31.64 9.67
CA ASP A 175 -3.63 31.23 10.97
C ASP A 175 -3.58 29.71 11.22
N VAL A 176 -2.63 28.99 10.61
CA VAL A 176 -2.49 27.55 10.88
C VAL A 176 -1.64 27.35 12.12
N HIS A 177 -2.27 26.88 13.19
CA HIS A 177 -1.55 26.58 14.42
C HIS A 177 -0.64 25.36 14.19
N PRO A 178 0.63 25.36 14.67
CA PRO A 178 1.55 24.23 14.51
C PRO A 178 0.99 22.87 14.99
N ASP A 179 0.09 22.91 15.99
CA ASP A 179 -0.58 21.72 16.50
C ASP A 179 -1.54 21.06 15.49
N GLU A 180 -2.09 21.81 14.53
CA GLU A 180 -3.03 21.26 13.54
C GLU A 180 -2.37 20.23 12.63
N ALA A 181 -1.12 20.47 12.21
CA ALA A 181 -0.36 19.51 11.41
C ALA A 181 -0.08 18.23 12.19
N ARG A 182 0.20 18.33 13.50
CA ARG A 182 0.35 17.15 14.37
C ARG A 182 -0.96 16.36 14.46
N VAL A 183 -2.08 17.03 14.70
CA VAL A 183 -3.42 16.40 14.75
C VAL A 183 -3.72 15.62 13.46
N VAL A 184 -3.38 16.18 12.30
CA VAL A 184 -3.56 15.51 11.01
C VAL A 184 -2.63 14.30 10.86
N ARG A 185 -1.35 14.41 11.24
CA ARG A 185 -0.42 13.28 11.21
C ARG A 185 -0.90 12.14 12.11
N ASP A 186 -1.25 12.46 13.36
CA ASP A 186 -1.78 11.51 14.33
C ASP A 186 -3.04 10.80 13.79
N TRP A 187 -3.94 11.54 13.14
CA TRP A 187 -5.13 10.97 12.49
C TRP A 187 -4.79 10.03 11.31
N LEU A 188 -3.84 10.41 10.45
CA LEU A 188 -3.41 9.60 9.31
C LEU A 188 -2.73 8.31 9.77
N THR A 189 -1.96 8.34 10.86
CA THR A 189 -1.20 7.20 11.38
C THR A 189 -1.98 6.32 12.35
N GLY A 190 -3.21 6.72 12.69
CA GLY A 190 -4.12 5.97 13.56
C GLY A 190 -3.89 6.19 15.05
N GLU A 191 -3.14 7.23 15.42
CA GLU A 191 -2.95 7.63 16.81
C GLU A 191 -4.25 8.19 17.41
N PRO A 192 -4.44 8.11 18.75
CA PRO A 192 -5.66 8.59 19.39
C PRO A 192 -5.81 10.11 19.28
N VAL A 193 -6.77 10.57 18.47
CA VAL A 193 -7.13 12.00 18.36
C VAL A 193 -8.55 12.27 18.85
N GLY A 194 -8.70 13.35 19.62
CA GLY A 194 -9.98 13.85 20.10
C GLY A 194 -10.87 14.36 18.96
N LEU A 195 -12.18 14.10 19.03
CA LEU A 195 -13.12 14.57 18.00
C LEU A 195 -13.17 16.10 17.89
N ARG A 196 -12.90 16.82 18.98
CA ARG A 196 -12.82 18.28 18.99
C ARG A 196 -11.65 18.77 18.13
N ASP A 197 -10.49 18.16 18.29
CA ASP A 197 -9.27 18.53 17.57
C ASP A 197 -9.41 18.22 16.07
N LEU A 198 -10.00 17.06 15.73
CA LEU A 198 -10.33 16.72 14.34
C LEU A 198 -11.28 17.74 13.69
N ARG A 199 -12.31 18.18 14.42
CA ARG A 199 -13.25 19.19 13.91
C ARG A 199 -12.60 20.55 13.70
N ALA A 200 -11.62 20.93 14.52
CA ALA A 200 -10.85 22.17 14.33
C ALA A 200 -10.10 22.18 13.00
N VAL A 201 -9.57 21.02 12.58
CA VAL A 201 -8.93 20.84 11.27
C VAL A 201 -9.90 20.43 10.16
N MET A 202 -11.22 20.54 10.38
CA MET A 202 -12.30 20.24 9.42
C MET A 202 -12.39 18.76 8.98
N ILE A 203 -11.89 17.84 9.82
CA ILE A 203 -12.01 16.39 9.64
C ILE A 203 -13.14 15.88 10.55
N TYR A 204 -14.11 15.18 9.98
CA TYR A 204 -15.35 14.80 10.68
C TYR A 204 -15.52 13.29 10.89
N ALA A 205 -14.60 12.48 10.35
CA ALA A 205 -14.67 11.03 10.44
C ALA A 205 -13.31 10.45 10.86
N ARG A 206 -13.36 9.41 11.69
CA ARG A 206 -12.18 8.57 11.94
C ARG A 206 -11.92 7.68 10.73
N ILE A 207 -10.67 7.27 10.56
CA ILE A 207 -10.31 6.25 9.59
C ILE A 207 -10.70 4.89 10.16
N GLY A 208 -11.39 4.09 9.35
CA GLY A 208 -11.90 2.78 9.73
C GLY A 208 -12.33 1.98 8.51
N ARG A 209 -12.95 0.83 8.73
CA ARG A 209 -13.34 -0.11 7.66
C ARG A 209 -14.11 0.48 6.46
N HIS A 210 -14.82 1.60 6.67
CA HIS A 210 -15.68 2.22 5.65
C HIS A 210 -14.96 3.19 4.71
N ASN A 211 -13.81 3.75 5.13
CA ASN A 211 -13.06 4.73 4.32
C ASN A 211 -11.59 4.36 4.15
N ALA A 212 -11.02 3.48 4.97
CA ALA A 212 -9.60 3.13 4.89
C ALA A 212 -9.18 2.55 3.53
N ARG A 213 -10.09 1.86 2.82
CA ARG A 213 -9.77 1.35 1.48
C ARG A 213 -9.51 2.49 0.50
N SER A 214 -10.40 3.47 0.42
CA SER A 214 -10.22 4.61 -0.48
C SER A 214 -9.04 5.50 -0.06
N MET A 215 -8.74 5.56 1.25
CA MET A 215 -7.51 6.17 1.75
C MET A 215 -6.27 5.42 1.25
N LEU A 216 -6.25 4.08 1.37
CA LEU A 216 -5.13 3.24 0.93
C LEU A 216 -4.89 3.33 -0.58
N THR A 217 -5.93 3.20 -1.40
CA THR A 217 -5.81 3.27 -2.86
C THR A 217 -5.32 4.64 -3.34
N SER A 218 -5.55 5.70 -2.56
CA SER A 218 -5.08 7.05 -2.86
C SER A 218 -3.56 7.24 -2.66
N VAL A 219 -2.90 6.41 -1.85
CA VAL A 219 -1.50 6.64 -1.45
C VAL A 219 -0.55 6.62 -2.64
N GLY A 220 -0.72 5.67 -3.57
CA GLY A 220 0.13 5.58 -4.77
C GLY A 220 0.07 6.86 -5.61
N ARG A 221 -1.13 7.37 -5.88
CA ARG A 221 -1.33 8.64 -6.59
C ARG A 221 -0.68 9.84 -5.87
N LEU A 222 -0.76 9.90 -4.55
CA LEU A 222 -0.12 10.96 -3.77
C LEU A 222 1.41 10.89 -3.85
N LEU A 223 1.98 9.68 -3.78
CA LEU A 223 3.41 9.47 -3.92
C LEU A 223 3.92 9.84 -5.32
N LEU A 224 3.17 9.51 -6.37
CA LEU A 224 3.49 9.94 -7.74
C LEU A 224 3.53 11.47 -7.85
N ARG A 225 2.55 12.17 -7.26
CA ARG A 225 2.56 13.65 -7.20
C ARG A 225 3.73 14.21 -6.41
N ALA A 226 4.20 13.48 -5.39
CA ALA A 226 5.37 13.85 -4.61
C ALA A 226 6.72 13.46 -5.28
N GLY A 227 6.68 12.99 -6.53
CA GLY A 227 7.88 12.67 -7.32
C GLY A 227 8.44 11.26 -7.07
N HIS A 228 7.77 10.41 -6.30
CA HIS A 228 8.09 8.98 -6.27
C HIS A 228 7.63 8.32 -7.57
N ARG A 229 8.21 7.16 -7.90
CA ARG A 229 7.84 6.40 -9.11
C ARG A 229 6.77 5.32 -8.87
N GLY A 230 6.35 5.15 -7.62
CA GLY A 230 5.28 4.24 -7.21
C GLY A 230 5.41 3.81 -5.75
N LEU A 231 4.45 2.99 -5.32
CA LEU A 231 4.42 2.31 -4.02
C LEU A 231 4.52 0.81 -4.23
N VAL A 232 5.45 0.16 -3.53
CA VAL A 232 5.50 -1.30 -3.38
C VAL A 232 5.02 -1.63 -1.98
N LEU A 233 3.83 -2.21 -1.87
CA LEU A 233 3.26 -2.71 -0.62
C LEU A 233 3.55 -4.21 -0.50
N HIS A 234 4.57 -4.55 0.28
CA HIS A 234 4.90 -5.93 0.61
C HIS A 234 4.15 -6.36 1.87
N ILE A 235 3.33 -7.41 1.76
CA ILE A 235 2.51 -7.94 2.85
C ILE A 235 2.95 -9.38 3.13
N ASP A 236 3.72 -9.60 4.19
CA ASP A 236 4.01 -10.92 4.70
C ASP A 236 2.79 -11.47 5.46
N LEU A 237 2.24 -12.56 4.93
CA LEU A 237 1.05 -13.25 5.40
C LEU A 237 1.36 -14.60 6.05
N ALA A 238 2.63 -14.94 6.31
CA ALA A 238 3.02 -16.22 6.87
C ALA A 238 2.33 -16.55 8.20
N ARG A 239 2.10 -15.54 9.05
CA ARG A 239 1.37 -15.69 10.32
C ARG A 239 -0.02 -16.32 10.16
N LEU A 240 -0.67 -16.14 9.01
CA LEU A 240 -1.97 -16.72 8.75
C LEU A 240 -1.92 -18.25 8.70
N ALA A 241 -0.78 -18.90 8.45
CA ALA A 241 -0.67 -20.35 8.42
C ALA A 241 -0.83 -21.01 9.79
N GLU A 242 -0.67 -20.27 10.89
CA GLU A 242 -0.78 -20.81 12.24
C GLU A 242 -2.21 -21.23 12.59
N ALA A 243 -2.49 -22.53 12.39
CA ALA A 243 -3.82 -23.09 12.57
C ALA A 243 -4.25 -23.22 14.04
N ARG A 244 -3.30 -23.31 14.96
CA ARG A 244 -3.55 -23.53 16.40
C ARG A 244 -3.03 -22.35 17.19
N ARG A 245 -3.86 -21.88 18.13
CA ARG A 245 -3.44 -20.83 19.07
C ARG A 245 -2.39 -21.39 20.02
N PRO A 246 -1.17 -20.81 20.08
CA PRO A 246 -0.17 -21.27 21.04
C PRO A 246 -0.65 -21.16 22.49
N PRO A 247 -0.16 -22.02 23.39
CA PRO A 247 -0.29 -21.85 24.83
C PRO A 247 0.17 -20.46 25.27
N VAL A 248 -0.42 -19.90 26.33
CA VAL A 248 -0.12 -18.53 26.83
C VAL A 248 1.38 -18.18 26.87
N PRO A 249 2.29 -19.03 27.42
CA PRO A 249 3.71 -18.68 27.49
C PRO A 249 4.42 -18.58 26.13
N GLU A 250 3.87 -19.18 25.08
CA GLU A 250 4.45 -19.23 23.73
C GLU A 250 3.75 -18.27 22.75
N ARG A 251 2.77 -17.49 23.24
CA ARG A 251 2.04 -16.55 22.38
C ARG A 251 2.91 -15.37 22.00
N THR A 252 3.26 -15.32 20.72
CA THR A 252 3.81 -14.13 20.07
C THR A 252 2.85 -13.63 19.00
N GLY A 253 2.91 -12.32 18.70
CA GLY A 253 2.18 -11.71 17.59
C GLY A 253 0.66 -11.88 17.61
N THR A 254 0.06 -11.64 16.44
CA THR A 254 -1.38 -11.73 16.21
C THR A 254 -1.78 -13.16 15.90
N TYR A 255 -2.72 -13.73 16.65
CA TYR A 255 -3.35 -15.00 16.31
C TYR A 255 -4.56 -14.78 15.40
N TYR A 256 -4.62 -15.51 14.28
CA TYR A 256 -5.72 -15.43 13.33
C TYR A 256 -6.63 -16.65 13.48
N THR A 257 -7.87 -16.41 13.87
CA THR A 257 -8.92 -17.44 13.75
C THR A 257 -9.19 -17.75 12.28
N LYS A 258 -9.86 -18.86 11.97
CA LYS A 258 -10.27 -19.18 10.60
C LYS A 258 -11.06 -18.03 9.96
N ALA A 259 -11.96 -17.39 10.70
CA ALA A 259 -12.71 -16.23 10.22
C ALA A 259 -11.77 -15.07 9.83
N ASN A 260 -10.76 -14.78 10.65
CA ASN A 260 -9.80 -13.72 10.33
C ASN A 260 -8.92 -14.06 9.11
N VAL A 261 -8.66 -15.34 8.84
CA VAL A 261 -7.98 -15.76 7.60
C VAL A 261 -8.86 -15.48 6.39
N LEU A 262 -10.15 -15.84 6.45
CA LEU A 262 -11.10 -15.56 5.38
C LEU A 262 -11.28 -14.05 5.16
N ASP A 263 -11.27 -13.25 6.23
CA ASP A 263 -11.28 -11.78 6.13
C ASP A 263 -10.01 -11.23 5.44
N ALA A 264 -8.83 -11.81 5.72
CA ALA A 264 -7.59 -11.45 5.02
C ALA A 264 -7.66 -11.84 3.52
N TYR A 265 -8.22 -13.00 3.19
CA TYR A 265 -8.44 -13.40 1.80
C TYR A 265 -9.46 -12.53 1.09
N GLU A 266 -10.54 -12.11 1.78
CA GLU A 266 -11.49 -11.14 1.27
C GLU A 266 -10.83 -9.79 1.00
N LEU A 267 -9.93 -9.33 1.89
CA LEU A 267 -9.16 -8.11 1.66
C LEU A 267 -8.30 -8.23 0.40
N LEU A 268 -7.55 -9.33 0.23
CA LEU A 268 -6.75 -9.56 -0.98
C LEU A 268 -7.63 -9.59 -2.24
N ARG A 269 -8.77 -10.29 -2.18
CA ARG A 269 -9.73 -10.37 -3.29
C ARG A 269 -10.22 -8.97 -3.68
N GLN A 270 -10.57 -8.15 -2.69
CA GLN A 270 -11.03 -6.78 -2.90
C GLN A 270 -9.92 -5.88 -3.49
N LEU A 271 -8.65 -6.09 -3.11
CA LEU A 271 -7.53 -5.36 -3.73
C LEU A 271 -7.34 -5.76 -5.19
N ILE A 272 -7.45 -7.05 -5.51
CA ILE A 272 -7.38 -7.52 -6.90
C ILE A 272 -8.53 -6.91 -7.73
N ASP A 273 -9.75 -6.91 -7.20
CA ASP A 273 -10.90 -6.32 -7.90
C ASP A 273 -10.81 -4.79 -8.04
N ALA A 274 -10.06 -4.12 -7.16
CA ALA A 274 -9.85 -2.68 -7.18
C ALA A 274 -8.52 -2.30 -7.86
N THR A 275 -7.94 -3.17 -8.71
CA THR A 275 -6.64 -2.89 -9.34
C THR A 275 -6.64 -1.59 -10.14
N ASP A 276 -7.77 -1.23 -10.76
CA ASP A 276 -7.92 0.04 -11.50
C ASP A 276 -7.83 1.28 -10.59
N ASP A 277 -8.14 1.14 -9.30
CA ASP A 277 -8.01 2.19 -8.29
C ASP A 277 -6.59 2.22 -7.66
N LEU A 278 -5.76 1.20 -7.87
CA LEU A 278 -4.40 1.07 -7.30
C LEU A 278 -3.34 1.85 -8.10
N VAL A 279 -3.66 3.09 -8.45
CA VAL A 279 -2.81 3.94 -9.29
C VAL A 279 -1.42 4.10 -8.67
N GLY A 280 -0.40 3.64 -9.41
CA GLY A 280 1.00 3.70 -8.99
C GLY A 280 1.34 2.76 -7.84
N MET A 281 0.61 1.65 -7.67
CA MET A 281 0.79 0.72 -6.56
C MET A 281 0.96 -0.73 -7.03
N LEU A 282 2.04 -1.37 -6.58
CA LEU A 282 2.24 -2.82 -6.64
C LEU A 282 2.04 -3.40 -5.25
N VAL A 283 1.02 -4.25 -5.09
CA VAL A 283 0.82 -5.03 -3.86
C VAL A 283 1.41 -6.42 -4.07
N VAL A 284 2.27 -6.85 -3.14
CA VAL A 284 2.85 -8.20 -3.15
C VAL A 284 2.53 -8.88 -1.82
N ALA A 285 1.56 -9.79 -1.84
CA ALA A 285 1.21 -10.60 -0.69
C ALA A 285 2.03 -11.90 -0.71
N VAL A 286 2.85 -12.14 0.31
CA VAL A 286 3.72 -13.32 0.41
C VAL A 286 3.10 -14.31 1.39
N VAL A 287 2.89 -15.54 0.93
CA VAL A 287 2.32 -16.65 1.71
C VAL A 287 3.25 -17.86 1.70
N PRO A 288 3.26 -18.68 2.76
CA PRO A 288 3.89 -19.99 2.74
C PRO A 288 3.06 -20.97 1.91
N PRO A 289 3.65 -22.11 1.51
CA PRO A 289 2.97 -23.07 0.63
C PRO A 289 1.69 -23.65 1.24
N ASP A 290 1.66 -23.81 2.57
CA ASP A 290 0.52 -24.35 3.32
C ASP A 290 -0.75 -23.51 3.13
N LEU A 291 -0.63 -22.18 2.99
CA LEU A 291 -1.78 -21.31 2.72
C LEU A 291 -2.31 -21.43 1.29
N VAL A 292 -1.71 -22.27 0.46
CA VAL A 292 -2.20 -22.59 -0.88
C VAL A 292 -2.69 -24.03 -0.94
N SER A 293 -1.97 -24.98 -0.33
CA SER A 293 -2.27 -26.40 -0.38
C SER A 293 -3.29 -26.89 0.66
N ASP A 294 -3.39 -26.24 1.83
CA ASP A 294 -4.31 -26.68 2.89
C ASP A 294 -5.78 -26.46 2.49
N GLU A 295 -6.57 -27.53 2.48
CA GLU A 295 -7.98 -27.50 2.06
C GLU A 295 -8.89 -26.71 3.01
N ARG A 296 -8.53 -26.61 4.29
CA ARG A 296 -9.38 -26.03 5.35
C ARG A 296 -9.08 -24.56 5.61
N ARG A 297 -7.84 -24.14 5.40
CA ARG A 297 -7.32 -22.81 5.75
C ARG A 297 -6.59 -22.13 4.59
N GLY A 298 -6.12 -22.87 3.60
CA GLY A 298 -5.49 -22.33 2.40
C GLY A 298 -6.48 -21.76 1.39
N LEU A 299 -5.98 -21.36 0.22
CA LEU A 299 -6.76 -20.66 -0.81
C LEU A 299 -8.05 -21.37 -1.22
N LEU A 300 -8.06 -22.72 -1.26
CA LEU A 300 -9.24 -23.50 -1.63
C LEU A 300 -10.41 -23.30 -0.65
N SER A 301 -10.13 -22.92 0.60
CA SER A 301 -11.16 -22.60 1.58
C SER A 301 -11.92 -21.29 1.30
N TYR A 302 -11.44 -20.49 0.35
CA TYR A 302 -12.03 -19.23 -0.06
C TYR A 302 -12.04 -19.06 -1.59
N ALA A 303 -13.03 -19.69 -2.22
CA ALA A 303 -13.17 -19.78 -3.67
C ALA A 303 -13.07 -18.43 -4.40
N ALA A 304 -13.57 -17.35 -3.81
CA ALA A 304 -13.61 -16.04 -4.46
C ALA A 304 -12.20 -15.47 -4.70
N LEU A 305 -11.24 -15.65 -3.78
CA LEU A 305 -9.84 -15.31 -4.02
C LEU A 305 -9.19 -16.34 -4.95
N HIS A 306 -9.42 -17.63 -4.70
CA HIS A 306 -8.82 -18.71 -5.49
C HIS A 306 -9.05 -18.52 -6.99
N LEU A 307 -10.29 -18.24 -7.42
CA LEU A 307 -10.63 -18.04 -8.83
C LEU A 307 -9.95 -16.83 -9.49
N ARG A 308 -9.43 -15.87 -8.72
CA ARG A 308 -8.71 -14.69 -9.25
C ARG A 308 -7.20 -14.91 -9.36
N VAL A 309 -6.68 -15.87 -8.61
CA VAL A 309 -5.24 -16.14 -8.54
C VAL A 309 -4.84 -17.46 -9.16
N ALA A 310 -5.78 -18.39 -9.36
CA ALA A 310 -5.53 -19.68 -9.98
C ALA A 310 -4.99 -19.53 -11.40
N ASP A 311 -4.05 -20.41 -11.77
CA ASP A 311 -3.50 -20.44 -13.11
C ASP A 311 -4.50 -21.06 -14.10
N GLU A 312 -5.29 -20.22 -14.77
CA GLU A 312 -6.21 -20.70 -15.84
C GLU A 312 -5.42 -21.27 -17.03
N VAL A 313 -4.29 -20.65 -17.37
CA VAL A 313 -3.38 -21.11 -18.42
C VAL A 313 -2.02 -21.38 -17.81
N ARG A 314 -1.55 -22.62 -17.89
CA ARG A 314 -0.30 -23.06 -17.26
C ARG A 314 0.58 -23.91 -18.17
N ASP A 315 1.88 -23.66 -18.10
CA ASP A 315 2.91 -24.53 -18.63
C ASP A 315 3.48 -25.40 -17.49
N ARG A 316 3.72 -26.69 -17.77
CA ARG A 316 4.22 -27.64 -16.76
C ARG A 316 5.69 -27.41 -16.37
N ARG A 317 6.45 -26.71 -17.20
CA ARG A 317 7.91 -26.52 -17.07
C ARG A 317 8.29 -25.06 -16.92
N ARG A 318 7.51 -24.13 -17.49
CA ARG A 318 7.80 -22.69 -17.46
C ARG A 318 6.92 -21.96 -16.45
N ALA A 319 7.54 -21.11 -15.64
CA ALA A 319 6.83 -20.19 -14.77
C ALA A 319 6.29 -19.03 -15.61
N ASN A 320 5.06 -18.58 -15.32
CA ASN A 320 4.52 -17.35 -15.89
C ASN A 320 4.73 -16.20 -14.89
N PRO A 321 5.71 -15.30 -15.12
CA PRO A 321 5.95 -14.18 -14.20
C PRO A 321 4.82 -13.14 -14.20
N PHE A 322 3.95 -13.12 -15.22
CA PHE A 322 2.78 -12.23 -15.26
C PHE A 322 1.59 -12.77 -14.47
N ALA A 323 1.61 -14.03 -14.03
CA ALA A 323 0.51 -14.63 -13.29
C ALA A 323 0.20 -13.84 -12.00
N SER A 324 -1.05 -13.97 -11.54
CA SER A 324 -1.46 -13.44 -10.24
C SER A 324 -0.84 -14.24 -9.08
N LEU A 325 -0.65 -15.56 -9.26
CA LEU A 325 0.02 -16.45 -8.31
C LEU A 325 1.41 -16.84 -8.82
N VAL A 326 2.46 -16.45 -8.11
CA VAL A 326 3.85 -16.76 -8.46
C VAL A 326 4.49 -17.64 -7.38
N ARG A 327 5.17 -18.70 -7.78
CA ARG A 327 5.79 -19.68 -6.86
C ARG A 327 7.30 -19.54 -6.90
N LEU A 328 7.89 -19.19 -5.76
CA LEU A 328 9.33 -18.97 -5.61
C LEU A 328 9.97 -20.18 -4.95
N GLU A 329 10.85 -20.84 -5.71
CA GLU A 329 11.69 -21.95 -5.23
C GLU A 329 10.90 -23.12 -4.60
N VAL A 330 9.61 -23.28 -4.96
CA VAL A 330 8.73 -24.34 -4.46
C VAL A 330 7.81 -24.92 -5.53
N ARG A 331 7.64 -26.25 -5.50
CA ARG A 331 6.56 -26.95 -6.23
C ARG A 331 5.47 -27.34 -5.25
N LEU A 332 4.27 -26.83 -5.46
CA LEU A 332 3.12 -27.13 -4.59
C LEU A 332 2.72 -28.61 -4.59
N GLU A 333 3.02 -29.35 -5.66
CA GLU A 333 2.81 -30.81 -5.73
C GLU A 333 3.69 -31.60 -4.74
N ALA A 334 4.79 -31.00 -4.26
CA ALA A 334 5.73 -31.62 -3.33
C ALA A 334 5.44 -31.27 -1.86
N VAL A 335 4.46 -30.39 -1.60
CA VAL A 335 4.02 -29.99 -0.26
C VAL A 335 2.84 -30.89 0.12
N ARG A 336 3.10 -31.90 0.94
CA ARG A 336 2.10 -32.82 1.51
C ARG A 336 2.19 -32.79 3.02
#